data_AF-A0A5D2DCJ4-F1
#
_entry.id   AF-A0A5D2DCJ4-F1
#
_cell.length_a   1.000
_cell.length_b   1.000
_cell.length_c   1.000
_cell.angle_alpha   90.00
_cell.angle_beta   90.00
_cell.angle_gamma   90.00
#
_symmetry.space_group_name_H-M   'P 1'
#
loop_
_entity.id
_entity.type
_entity.pdbx_description
1 polymer ?
#
loop_
_entity_poly.entity_id
_entity_poly.type
_entity_poly.pdbx_seq_one_letter_code
_entity_poly.pdbx_strand_id
1 'polypeptide(L)'
;MSTAGQVIRCRAAVAWESGKPLSIEEVEVAPPQKDEVRIKILFTSLCHTDVYFWDAKGQNPLFPRILGHEAGGIVESVGEGVTDLKPGDHVLPIFTGECKECPHCLSEESNMCDLLRINTDRGEMINNGKSRFSINGKPIYHFLGTSTFS
;
A
#
# COMPACT_ATOMS: atom_id res chain seq x y z
N MET A 1 -4.33 -21.88 11.06
CA MET A 1 -4.28 -20.84 12.12
C MET A 1 -4.64 -19.53 11.47
N SER A 2 -5.52 -18.73 12.07
CA SER A 2 -5.94 -17.44 11.52
C SER A 2 -4.88 -16.38 11.81
N THR A 3 -4.50 -15.58 10.81
CA THR A 3 -3.54 -14.46 10.92
C THR A 3 -4.24 -13.11 11.16
N ALA A 4 -5.57 -13.07 11.15
CA ALA A 4 -6.36 -11.87 11.37
C ALA A 4 -6.09 -11.26 12.75
N GLY A 5 -5.93 -9.93 12.80
CA GLY A 5 -5.63 -9.18 14.03
C GLY A 5 -4.21 -9.37 14.57
N GLN A 6 -3.34 -10.12 13.88
CA GLN A 6 -1.96 -10.38 14.27
C GLN A 6 -0.98 -9.78 13.28
N VAL A 7 0.26 -9.55 13.70
CA VAL A 7 1.37 -9.20 12.80
C VAL A 7 1.72 -10.41 11.94
N ILE A 8 1.90 -10.21 10.64
CA ILE A 8 2.40 -11.22 9.71
C ILE A 8 3.87 -10.97 9.43
N ARG A 9 4.65 -12.04 9.30
CA ARG A 9 5.99 -11.98 8.69
C ARG A 9 5.93 -12.53 7.28
N CYS A 10 6.40 -11.76 6.30
CA CYS A 10 6.44 -12.16 4.89
C CYS A 10 7.67 -11.57 4.20
N ARG A 11 7.88 -11.95 2.94
CA ARG A 11 8.98 -11.41 2.12
C ARG A 11 8.49 -10.18 1.37
N ALA A 12 9.28 -9.12 1.35
CA ALA A 12 9.03 -7.95 0.52
C ALA A 12 10.31 -7.51 -0.20
N ALA A 13 10.18 -6.88 -1.37
CA ALA A 13 11.28 -6.24 -2.07
C ALA A 13 11.42 -4.78 -1.59
N VAL A 14 12.41 -4.53 -0.73
CA VAL A 14 12.64 -3.23 -0.09
C VAL A 14 13.65 -2.43 -0.89
N ALA A 15 13.30 -1.19 -1.24
CA ALA A 15 14.22 -0.19 -1.73
C ALA A 15 14.86 0.52 -0.53
N TRP A 16 16.14 0.28 -0.29
CA TRP A 16 16.89 0.92 0.80
C TRP A 16 17.45 2.29 0.42
N GLU A 17 17.76 2.48 -0.86
CA GLU A 17 18.39 3.69 -1.40
C GLU A 17 17.99 3.82 -2.87
N SER A 18 17.99 5.07 -3.36
CA SER A 18 17.70 5.39 -4.77
C SER A 18 18.62 4.65 -5.73
N GLY A 19 18.03 4.09 -6.80
CA GLY A 19 18.74 3.44 -7.89
C GLY A 19 19.52 2.17 -7.52
N LYS A 20 19.45 1.69 -6.26
CA LYS A 20 20.09 0.44 -5.83
C LYS A 20 19.16 -0.75 -6.08
N PRO A 21 19.70 -1.95 -6.36
CA PRO A 21 18.90 -3.16 -6.43
C PRO A 21 18.01 -3.33 -5.18
N LEU A 22 16.78 -3.77 -5.38
CA LEU A 22 15.87 -4.07 -4.27
C LEU A 22 16.40 -5.27 -3.47
N SER A 23 16.25 -5.23 -2.16
CA SER A 23 16.60 -6.34 -1.27
C SER A 23 15.34 -7.15 -0.91
N ILE A 24 15.40 -8.48 -0.99
CA ILE A 24 14.33 -9.34 -0.48
C ILE A 24 14.52 -9.51 1.01
N GLU A 25 13.68 -8.84 1.80
CA GLU A 25 13.74 -8.83 3.26
C GLU A 25 12.56 -9.59 3.86
N GLU A 26 12.73 -10.15 5.05
CA GLU A 26 11.59 -10.54 5.90
C GLU A 26 11.08 -9.28 6.63
N VAL A 27 9.82 -8.91 6.38
CA VAL A 27 9.18 -7.72 6.96
C VAL A 27 8.02 -8.12 7.89
N GLU A 28 7.74 -7.27 8.86
CA GLU A 28 6.56 -7.35 9.73
C GLU A 28 5.44 -6.47 9.18
N VAL A 29 4.28 -7.07 8.92
CA VAL A 29 3.06 -6.42 8.43
C VAL A 29 2.02 -6.37 9.54
N ALA A 30 1.77 -5.17 10.06
CA ALA A 30 0.75 -4.93 11.08
C ALA A 30 -0.66 -5.31 10.57
N PRO A 31 -1.60 -5.68 11.46
CA PRO A 31 -3.00 -5.87 11.08
C PRO A 31 -3.63 -4.57 10.56
N PRO A 32 -4.66 -4.66 9.70
CA PRO A 32 -5.37 -3.49 9.20
C PRO A 32 -6.10 -2.78 10.35
N GLN A 33 -6.11 -1.46 10.31
CA GLN A 33 -6.89 -0.61 11.22
C GLN A 33 -8.22 -0.21 10.58
N LYS A 34 -8.95 0.71 11.22
CA LYS A 34 -10.22 1.22 10.71
C LYS A 34 -10.10 1.64 9.23
N ASP A 35 -11.05 1.19 8.42
CA ASP A 35 -11.16 1.45 6.98
C ASP A 35 -9.96 0.93 6.14
N GLU A 36 -9.15 0.02 6.68
CA GLU A 36 -8.04 -0.61 5.98
C GLU A 36 -8.31 -2.07 5.65
N VAL A 37 -7.66 -2.56 4.60
CA VAL A 37 -7.71 -3.96 4.18
C VAL A 37 -6.29 -4.49 4.06
N ARG A 38 -6.06 -5.70 4.56
CA ARG A 38 -4.80 -6.42 4.34
C ARG A 38 -5.01 -7.47 3.26
N ILE A 39 -4.18 -7.41 2.23
CA ILE A 39 -4.29 -8.22 1.02
C ILE A 39 -3.09 -9.15 0.94
N LYS A 40 -3.33 -10.42 0.63
CA LYS A 40 -2.29 -11.34 0.18
C LYS A 40 -2.08 -11.13 -1.32
N ILE A 41 -0.98 -10.49 -1.70
CA ILE A 41 -0.62 -10.30 -3.10
C ILE A 41 -0.27 -11.65 -3.71
N LEU A 42 -0.82 -11.93 -4.90
CA LEU A 42 -0.51 -13.14 -5.67
C LEU A 42 0.38 -12.83 -6.86
N PHE A 43 0.08 -11.72 -7.54
CA PHE A 43 0.82 -11.24 -8.70
C PHE A 43 0.94 -9.73 -8.65
N THR A 44 2.09 -9.22 -9.08
CA THR A 44 2.34 -7.79 -9.24
C THR A 44 3.23 -7.57 -10.46
N SER A 45 3.01 -6.45 -11.16
CA SER A 45 3.83 -6.01 -12.30
C SER A 45 4.66 -4.78 -11.93
N LEU A 46 5.66 -4.51 -12.76
CA LEU A 46 6.48 -3.31 -12.67
C LEU A 46 5.96 -2.27 -13.68
N CYS A 47 5.71 -1.06 -13.19
CA CYS A 47 5.37 0.08 -14.00
C CYS A 47 6.53 1.10 -14.03
N HIS A 48 6.59 1.93 -15.07
CA HIS A 48 7.59 2.99 -15.18
C HIS A 48 7.54 3.95 -13.99
N THR A 49 6.36 4.20 -13.41
CA THR A 49 6.21 5.02 -12.21
C THR A 49 6.99 4.45 -11.03
N ASP A 50 7.01 3.13 -10.82
CA ASP A 50 7.82 2.53 -9.76
C ASP A 50 9.32 2.81 -9.97
N VAL A 51 9.80 2.67 -11.21
CA VAL A 51 11.21 2.92 -11.58
C VAL A 51 11.56 4.39 -11.37
N TYR A 52 10.68 5.30 -11.77
CA TYR A 52 10.90 6.73 -11.66
C TYR A 52 11.04 7.19 -10.20
N PHE A 53 10.18 6.69 -9.30
CA PHE A 53 10.27 6.97 -7.86
C PHE A 53 11.40 6.24 -7.15
N TRP A 54 11.75 5.05 -7.63
CA TRP A 54 12.92 4.30 -7.18
C TRP A 54 14.24 5.01 -7.53
N ASP A 55 14.36 5.58 -8.73
CA ASP A 55 15.55 6.33 -9.17
C ASP A 55 15.64 7.69 -8.46
N ALA A 56 14.52 8.21 -7.93
CA ALA A 56 14.41 9.46 -7.17
C ALA A 56 15.00 10.70 -7.88
N LYS A 57 15.09 10.67 -9.22
CA LYS A 57 15.58 11.81 -10.00
C LYS A 57 14.50 12.88 -10.13
N GLY A 58 14.70 14.00 -9.44
CA GLY A 58 13.84 15.19 -9.55
C GLY A 58 12.62 15.17 -8.62
N GLN A 59 12.60 14.29 -7.61
CA GLN A 59 11.53 14.17 -6.62
C GLN A 59 12.11 14.12 -5.20
N ASN A 60 11.26 14.30 -4.18
CA ASN A 60 11.68 14.13 -2.80
C ASN A 60 11.93 12.64 -2.51
N PRO A 61 13.17 12.23 -2.20
CA PRO A 61 13.48 10.84 -1.94
C PRO A 61 12.86 10.40 -0.60
N LEU A 62 12.22 9.23 -0.59
CA LEU A 62 11.67 8.61 0.61
C LEU A 62 12.07 7.14 0.67
N PHE A 63 12.97 6.81 1.59
CA PHE A 63 13.52 5.47 1.79
C PHE A 63 13.71 5.18 3.28
N PRO A 64 13.66 3.91 3.74
CA PRO A 64 13.40 2.71 2.93
C PRO A 64 11.93 2.57 2.55
N ARG A 65 11.62 2.02 1.37
CA ARG A 65 10.26 2.00 0.80
C ARG A 65 9.95 0.69 0.10
N ILE A 66 8.71 0.21 0.21
CA ILE A 66 8.18 -0.88 -0.62
C ILE A 66 7.37 -0.24 -1.76
N LEU A 67 7.79 -0.48 -3.00
CA LEU A 67 7.16 0.04 -4.22
C LEU A 67 6.04 -0.91 -4.71
N GLY A 68 5.55 -0.69 -5.93
CA GLY A 68 4.52 -1.50 -6.56
C GLY A 68 3.12 -0.94 -6.34
N HIS A 69 2.38 -0.84 -7.44
CA HIS A 69 0.99 -0.36 -7.45
C HIS A 69 0.09 -1.04 -8.50
N GLU A 70 0.61 -2.06 -9.17
CA GLU A 70 -0.14 -2.90 -10.10
C GLU A 70 -0.11 -4.34 -9.57
N ALA A 71 -1.23 -4.82 -9.05
CA ALA A 71 -1.31 -6.16 -8.50
C ALA A 71 -2.72 -6.76 -8.49
N GLY A 72 -2.76 -8.08 -8.34
CA GLY A 72 -3.95 -8.83 -7.98
C GLY A 72 -3.69 -9.69 -6.75
N GLY A 73 -4.65 -9.72 -5.85
CA GLY A 73 -4.52 -10.42 -4.58
C GLY A 73 -5.85 -10.90 -4.01
N ILE A 74 -5.76 -11.49 -2.83
CA ILE A 74 -6.92 -11.98 -2.07
C ILE A 74 -6.95 -11.25 -0.74
N VAL A 75 -8.11 -10.73 -0.35
CA VAL A 75 -8.29 -10.12 0.97
C VAL A 75 -8.01 -11.16 2.06
N GLU A 76 -7.05 -10.87 2.94
CA GLU A 76 -6.70 -11.73 4.08
C GLU A 76 -7.51 -11.34 5.31
N SER A 77 -7.56 -10.04 5.64
CA SER A 77 -8.38 -9.50 6.72
C SER A 77 -8.78 -8.05 6.42
N VAL A 78 -9.87 -7.62 7.06
CA VAL A 78 -10.38 -6.25 6.98
C VAL A 78 -10.37 -5.64 8.38
N GLY A 79 -10.15 -4.33 8.45
CA GLY A 79 -10.27 -3.58 9.69
C GLY A 79 -11.71 -3.16 10.00
N GLU A 80 -11.88 -2.48 11.12
CA GLU A 80 -13.18 -1.94 11.55
C GLU A 80 -13.75 -0.97 10.49
N GLY A 81 -15.06 -1.00 10.25
CA GLY A 81 -15.72 -0.06 9.33
C GLY A 81 -15.77 -0.52 7.86
N VAL A 82 -14.93 -1.48 7.45
CA VAL A 82 -14.99 -2.06 6.11
C VAL A 82 -16.22 -2.97 5.99
N THR A 83 -17.15 -2.61 5.09
CA THR A 83 -18.40 -3.35 4.89
C THR A 83 -18.57 -3.91 3.48
N ASP A 84 -17.81 -3.39 2.50
CA ASP A 84 -17.92 -3.75 1.08
C ASP A 84 -16.88 -4.77 0.61
N LEU A 85 -16.00 -5.22 1.52
CA LEU A 85 -14.99 -6.26 1.29
C LEU A 85 -14.96 -7.24 2.45
N LYS A 86 -14.59 -8.50 2.18
CA LYS A 86 -14.42 -9.55 3.21
C LYS A 86 -13.24 -10.48 2.89
N PRO A 87 -12.71 -11.20 3.90
CA PRO A 87 -11.69 -12.22 3.67
C PRO A 87 -12.08 -13.22 2.58
N GLY A 88 -11.15 -13.49 1.65
CA GLY A 88 -11.34 -14.38 0.51
C GLY A 88 -11.74 -13.70 -0.79
N ASP A 89 -12.15 -12.42 -0.77
CA ASP A 89 -12.46 -11.69 -1.99
C ASP A 89 -11.19 -11.46 -2.83
N HIS A 90 -11.33 -11.56 -4.16
CA HIS A 90 -10.27 -11.22 -5.10
C HIS A 90 -10.32 -9.72 -5.39
N VAL A 91 -9.19 -9.03 -5.28
CA VAL A 91 -9.13 -7.57 -5.34
C VAL A 91 -7.92 -7.07 -6.13
N LEU A 92 -8.05 -5.85 -6.66
CA LEU A 92 -6.98 -5.07 -7.26
C LEU A 92 -6.76 -3.81 -6.40
N PRO A 93 -5.60 -3.62 -5.74
CA PRO A 93 -5.28 -2.36 -5.11
C PRO A 93 -5.02 -1.29 -6.17
N ILE A 94 -5.62 -0.11 -6.01
CA ILE A 94 -5.52 1.02 -6.96
C ILE A 94 -4.77 2.16 -6.27
N PHE A 95 -3.83 2.79 -6.98
CA PHE A 95 -2.98 3.88 -6.49
C PHE A 95 -3.71 5.20 -6.19
N THR A 96 -5.01 5.26 -6.51
CA THR A 96 -5.96 6.31 -6.15
C THR A 96 -7.25 5.65 -5.72
N GLY A 97 -7.93 6.21 -4.74
CA GLY A 97 -9.17 5.63 -4.21
C GLY A 97 -10.42 6.44 -4.54
N GLU A 98 -11.55 5.94 -4.04
CA GLU A 98 -12.88 6.51 -4.22
C GLU A 98 -13.65 6.39 -2.89
N CYS A 99 -13.81 7.50 -2.17
CA CYS A 99 -14.46 7.47 -0.85
C CYS A 99 -15.99 7.45 -0.90
N LYS A 100 -16.59 7.62 -2.09
CA LYS A 100 -18.04 7.60 -2.36
C LYS A 100 -18.86 8.72 -1.68
N GLU A 101 -18.21 9.64 -0.96
CA GLU A 101 -18.90 10.68 -0.17
C GLU A 101 -18.49 12.11 -0.54
N CYS A 102 -17.33 12.33 -1.17
CA CYS A 102 -16.86 13.67 -1.52
C CYS A 102 -17.49 14.19 -2.82
N PRO A 103 -17.51 15.53 -3.06
CA PRO A 103 -18.07 16.11 -4.28
C PRO A 103 -17.54 15.49 -5.58
N HIS A 104 -16.25 15.17 -5.64
CA HIS A 104 -15.66 14.47 -6.79
C HIS A 104 -16.17 13.05 -7.00
N CYS A 105 -16.42 12.28 -5.92
CA CYS A 105 -16.97 10.92 -6.03
C CYS A 105 -18.47 10.92 -6.34
N LEU A 106 -19.20 11.97 -5.96
CA LEU A 106 -20.62 12.14 -6.27
C LEU A 106 -20.87 12.74 -7.66
N SER A 107 -19.82 13.24 -8.31
CA SER A 107 -19.86 13.75 -9.67
C SER A 107 -19.80 12.61 -10.69
N GLU A 108 -20.58 12.71 -11.77
CA GLU A 108 -20.52 11.77 -12.90
C GLU A 108 -19.28 11.96 -13.80
N GLU A 109 -18.53 13.06 -13.61
CA GLU A 109 -17.45 13.47 -14.52
C GLU A 109 -16.05 13.23 -13.95
N SER A 110 -15.93 12.99 -12.63
CA SER A 110 -14.64 13.01 -11.94
C SER A 110 -14.32 11.70 -11.24
N ASN A 111 -13.03 11.37 -11.18
CA ASN A 111 -12.47 10.29 -10.38
C ASN A 111 -11.45 10.80 -9.33
N MET A 112 -11.37 12.12 -9.14
CA MET A 112 -10.34 12.78 -8.32
C MET A 112 -10.79 12.92 -6.87
N CYS A 113 -10.98 11.78 -6.19
CA CYS A 113 -11.47 11.74 -4.80
C CYS A 113 -10.72 12.71 -3.88
N ASP A 114 -11.45 13.52 -3.11
CA ASP A 114 -10.83 14.53 -2.27
C ASP A 114 -9.92 13.94 -1.20
N LEU A 115 -10.33 12.80 -0.65
CA LEU A 115 -9.67 12.09 0.42
C LEU A 115 -8.55 11.16 -0.07
N LEU A 116 -8.83 10.42 -1.14
CA LEU A 116 -8.04 9.25 -1.57
C LEU A 116 -7.29 9.46 -2.89
N ARG A 117 -7.26 10.69 -3.43
CA ARG A 117 -6.42 11.00 -4.60
C ARG A 117 -4.98 10.58 -4.39
N ILE A 118 -4.31 10.26 -5.50
CA ILE A 118 -2.89 9.90 -5.53
C ILE A 118 -2.04 10.90 -4.74
N ASN A 119 -1.16 10.37 -3.89
CA ASN A 119 -0.15 11.15 -3.17
C ASN A 119 1.16 10.36 -3.13
N THR A 120 2.17 10.89 -3.81
CA THR A 120 3.45 10.23 -4.01
C THR A 120 4.44 10.43 -2.87
N ASP A 121 4.26 11.50 -2.10
CA ASP A 121 5.11 11.87 -0.95
C ASP A 121 4.70 11.12 0.32
N ARG A 122 3.44 10.66 0.41
CA ARG A 122 2.93 9.93 1.56
C ARG A 122 3.53 8.52 1.64
N GLY A 123 4.21 8.25 2.76
CA GLY A 123 4.80 6.94 3.10
C GLY A 123 4.01 6.13 4.13
N GLU A 124 2.81 6.58 4.50
CA GLU A 124 2.11 6.14 5.70
C GLU A 124 0.59 6.03 5.46
N MET A 125 -0.11 5.32 6.35
CA MET A 125 -1.56 5.21 6.29
C MET A 125 -2.25 6.49 6.72
N ILE A 126 -3.38 6.81 6.08
CA ILE A 126 -4.18 8.02 6.37
C ILE A 126 -4.69 8.02 7.82
N ASN A 127 -5.13 6.87 8.33
CA ASN A 127 -5.81 6.77 9.62
C ASN A 127 -4.94 7.28 10.80
N ASN A 128 -3.63 7.07 10.76
CA ASN A 128 -2.77 7.37 11.91
C ASN A 128 -1.37 7.92 11.58
N GLY A 129 -1.05 8.17 10.31
CA GLY A 129 0.28 8.65 9.92
C GLY A 129 1.39 7.68 10.35
N LYS A 130 1.14 6.36 10.24
CA LYS A 130 2.15 5.33 10.50
C LYS A 130 2.17 4.31 9.37
N SER A 131 3.35 3.75 9.10
CA SER A 131 3.47 2.59 8.23
C SER A 131 2.82 1.34 8.85
N ARG A 132 2.52 0.36 7.99
CA ARG A 132 2.14 -1.00 8.38
C ARG A 132 3.30 -1.98 8.22
N PHE A 133 4.39 -1.56 7.59
CA PHE A 133 5.59 -2.35 7.36
C PHE A 133 6.71 -1.93 8.30
N SER A 134 7.42 -2.90 8.84
CA SER A 134 8.63 -2.65 9.63
C SER A 134 9.64 -3.79 9.53
N ILE A 135 10.91 -3.45 9.83
CA ILE A 135 11.99 -4.41 10.05
C ILE A 135 12.64 -4.04 11.37
N ASN A 136 12.68 -4.98 12.33
CA ASN A 136 13.24 -4.75 13.67
C ASN A 136 12.66 -3.48 14.35
N GLY A 137 11.36 -3.26 14.21
CA GLY A 137 10.65 -2.09 14.76
C GLY A 137 10.91 -0.77 14.03
N LYS A 138 11.74 -0.73 12.98
CA LYS A 138 11.95 0.45 12.15
C LYS A 138 10.98 0.45 10.96
N PRO A 139 10.30 1.58 10.68
CA PRO A 139 9.30 1.63 9.61
C PRO A 139 9.92 1.48 8.22
N ILE A 140 9.20 0.80 7.34
CA ILE A 140 9.43 0.82 5.89
C ILE A 140 8.26 1.57 5.25
N TYR A 141 8.51 2.58 4.43
CA TYR A 141 7.47 3.46 3.91
C TYR A 141 6.63 2.80 2.80
N HIS A 142 5.36 3.21 2.75
CA HIS A 142 4.42 2.84 1.70
C HIS A 142 4.64 3.63 0.41
N PHE A 143 4.20 3.08 -0.71
CA PHE A 143 4.15 3.73 -2.02
C PHE A 143 2.74 3.70 -2.56
N LEU A 144 2.20 4.90 -2.89
CA LEU A 144 0.87 5.12 -3.45
C LEU A 144 -0.30 4.48 -2.68
N GLY A 145 -0.09 4.16 -1.41
CA GLY A 145 -1.09 3.45 -0.59
C GLY A 145 -1.32 1.99 -1.00
N THR A 146 -0.42 1.40 -1.80
CA THR A 146 -0.57 0.03 -2.33
C THR A 146 0.58 -0.88 -1.93
N SER A 147 1.83 -0.47 -2.16
CA SER A 147 3.06 -1.22 -1.82
C SER A 147 3.02 -2.71 -2.15
N THR A 148 2.76 -3.03 -3.42
CA THR A 148 2.43 -4.38 -3.87
C THR A 148 3.63 -5.31 -4.07
N PHE A 149 4.86 -4.84 -3.86
CA PHE A 149 6.06 -5.69 -3.87
C PHE A 149 6.28 -6.41 -2.52
N SER A 150 5.21 -6.97 -1.94
CA SER A 150 5.13 -7.60 -0.60
C SER A 150 4.06 -8.69 -0.55
#